data_AF-A0A657APJ0-F1
#
_entry.id   AF-A0A657APJ0-F1
#
_cell.length_a   1.000
_cell.length_b   1.000
_cell.length_c   1.000
_cell.angle_alpha   90.00
_cell.angle_beta   90.00
_cell.angle_gamma   90.00
#
_symmetry.space_group_name_H-M   'P 1'
#
loop_
_entity.id
_entity.type
_entity.pdbx_description
1 polymer ?
#
loop_
_entity_poly.entity_id
_entity_poly.type
_entity_poly.pdbx_seq_one_letter_code
_entity_poly.pdbx_strand_id
1 'polypeptide(L)' 'MRANGIPADVMTIDCLKSGKRIILILHDEQPEQLMYQFAYRDKDPDDAFQQIKLADISVDLLYTWIVEYFS' A
#
# COMPACT_ATOMS: atom_id res chain seq x y z
N MET A 1 -15.47 -0.96 1.06
CA MET A 1 -15.35 -2.41 0.79
C MET A 1 -16.13 -3.29 1.76
N ARG A 2 -16.22 -2.98 3.06
CA ARG A 2 -16.88 -3.83 4.07
C ARG A 2 -18.33 -4.28 3.81
N ALA A 3 -19.12 -3.54 3.02
CA ALA A 3 -20.51 -3.91 2.71
C ALA A 3 -20.69 -4.70 1.39
N ASN A 4 -19.65 -4.81 0.54
CA ASN A 4 -19.72 -5.38 -0.81
C ASN A 4 -18.44 -6.15 -1.22
N GLY A 5 -17.58 -6.57 -0.28
CA GLY A 5 -16.28 -7.18 -0.60
C GLY A 5 -15.44 -7.51 0.64
N ILE A 6 -14.17 -7.86 0.39
CA ILE A 6 -13.19 -8.27 1.43
C ILE A 6 -13.07 -7.16 2.50
N PRO A 7 -13.21 -7.49 3.79
CA PRO A 7 -13.14 -6.52 4.88
C PRO A 7 -11.70 -6.05 5.07
N ALA A 8 -11.37 -4.94 4.40
CA ALA A 8 -10.07 -4.31 4.46
C ALA A 8 -10.18 -2.79 4.27
N ASP A 9 -9.23 -2.08 4.85
CA ASP A 9 -8.95 -0.68 4.58
C ASP A 9 -7.82 -0.58 3.56
N VAL A 10 -7.97 0.29 2.56
CA VAL A 10 -7.00 0.49 1.49
C VAL A 10 -6.60 1.96 1.47
N MET A 11 -5.30 2.23 1.48
CA MET A 11 -4.72 3.55 1.31
C MET A 11 -3.78 3.54 0.10
N THR A 12 -3.91 4.54 -0.78
CA THR A 12 -3.00 4.71 -1.92
C THR A 12 -2.29 6.05 -1.83
N ILE A 13 -0.99 6.05 -2.10
CA ILE A 13 -0.17 7.26 -2.23
C ILE A 13 0.23 7.38 -3.70
N ASP A 14 -0.21 8.45 -4.36
CA ASP A 14 -0.03 8.65 -5.79
C ASP A 14 0.96 9.78 -6.08
N CYS A 15 1.97 9.50 -6.91
CA CYS A 15 2.80 10.54 -7.51
C CYS A 15 2.27 10.87 -8.91
N LEU A 16 1.59 12.02 -9.03
CA LEU A 16 0.97 12.44 -10.29
C LEU A 16 1.99 12.69 -11.41
N LYS A 17 3.21 13.13 -11.06
CA LYS A 17 4.26 13.45 -12.02
C LYS A 17 4.87 12.20 -12.66
N SER A 18 5.14 11.15 -11.88
CA SER A 18 5.75 9.91 -12.37
C SER A 18 4.73 8.83 -12.73
N GLY A 19 3.46 9.01 -12.35
CA GLY A 19 2.41 8.00 -12.54
C GLY A 19 2.55 6.80 -11.58
N LYS A 20 3.50 6.82 -10.66
CA LYS A 20 3.74 5.76 -9.67
C LYS A 20 2.74 5.84 -8.51
N ARG A 21 2.45 4.69 -7.89
CA ARG A 21 1.51 4.51 -6.77
C ARG A 21 2.08 3.55 -5.74
N ILE A 22 1.90 3.84 -4.47
CA ILE A 22 2.09 2.89 -3.37
C ILE A 22 0.70 2.50 -2.88
N ILE A 23 0.42 1.20 -2.82
CA ILE A 23 -0.83 0.64 -2.32
C ILE A 23 -0.55 0.02 -0.96
N LEU A 24 -1.39 0.31 0.02
CA LEU A 24 -1.32 -0.20 1.38
C LEU A 24 -2.70 -0.77 1.73
N ILE A 25 -2.74 -2.01 2.22
CA ILE A 25 -3.97 -2.73 2.52
C ILE A 25 -3.85 -3.31 3.92
N LEU A 26 -4.82 -2.99 4.76
CA LEU A 26 -4.98 -3.52 6.11
C LEU A 26 -6.24 -4.37 6.16
N HIS A 27 -6.09 -5.68 6.30
CA HIS A 27 -7.24 -6.60 6.38
C HIS A 27 -7.72 -6.76 7.81
N ASP A 28 -9.04 -6.82 7.98
CA ASP A 28 -9.66 -7.00 9.30
C ASP A 28 -9.32 -8.37 9.91
N GLU A 29 -9.07 -9.39 9.08
CA GLU A 29 -8.67 -10.74 9.52
C GLU A 29 -7.20 -10.82 9.96
N GLN A 30 -6.35 -9.87 9.54
CA GLN A 30 -4.92 -9.83 9.84
C GLN A 30 -4.51 -8.41 10.26
N PRO A 31 -5.06 -7.87 11.37
CA PRO A 31 -4.91 -6.47 11.72
C PRO A 31 -3.48 -6.08 12.13
N GLU A 32 -2.63 -7.06 12.41
CA GLU A 32 -1.21 -6.85 12.74
C GLU A 32 -0.30 -6.80 11.51
N GLN A 33 -0.83 -7.05 10.31
CA GLN A 33 -0.07 -7.12 9.07
C GLN A 33 -0.58 -6.06 8.09
N LEU A 34 0.35 -5.30 7.54
CA LEU A 34 0.11 -4.41 6.42
C LEU A 34 0.60 -5.08 5.14
N MET A 35 -0.29 -5.21 4.18
CA MET A 35 0.07 -5.59 2.81
C MET A 35 0.37 -4.36 2.00
N TYR A 36 1.44 -4.37 1.22
CA TYR A 36 1.82 -3.25 0.39
C TYR A 36 2.35 -3.65 -0.98
N GLN A 37 2.24 -2.73 -1.93
CA GLN A 37 2.76 -2.90 -3.27
C GLN A 37 3.14 -1.58 -3.91
N PHE A 38 4.25 -1.61 -4.65
CA PHE A 38 4.71 -0.53 -5.51
C PHE A 38 4.19 -0.75 -6.93
N ALA A 39 3.27 0.09 -7.37
CA ALA A 39 2.52 -0.07 -8.62
C ALA A 39 2.51 1.23 -9.45
N TYR A 40 1.88 1.16 -10.62
CA TYR A 40 1.60 2.33 -11.45
C TYR A 40 0.10 2.63 -11.43
N ARG A 41 -0.27 3.90 -11.55
CA ARG A 41 -1.67 4.36 -11.49
C ARG A 41 -2.50 3.88 -12.68
N ASP A 42 -1.85 3.60 -13.80
CA ASP A 42 -2.43 3.19 -15.08
C ASP A 42 -2.36 1.67 -15.32
N LYS A 43 -1.87 0.91 -14.34
CA LYS A 43 -1.78 -0.55 -14.40
C LYS A 43 -2.49 -1.15 -13.21
N ASP A 44 -3.03 -2.34 -13.43
CA ASP A 44 -3.57 -3.14 -12.34
C ASP A 44 -2.43 -3.56 -11.39
N PRO A 45 -2.69 -3.62 -10.08
CA PRO A 45 -1.75 -4.17 -9.12
C PRO A 45 -1.48 -5.65 -9.40
N ASP A 46 -0.26 -6.12 -9.12
CA ASP A 46 0.05 -7.55 -9.20
C ASP A 46 -0.66 -8.32 -8.08
N ASP A 47 -0.91 -9.61 -8.28
CA ASP A 47 -1.54 -10.46 -7.27
C ASP A 47 -0.67 -10.64 -6.00
N ALA A 48 0.63 -10.39 -6.10
CA ALA A 48 1.60 -10.56 -5.03
C ALA A 48 1.85 -9.25 -4.27
N PHE A 49 1.24 -9.14 -3.08
CA PHE A 49 1.54 -8.08 -2.12
C PHE A 49 2.67 -8.49 -1.18
N GLN A 50 3.55 -7.54 -0.87
CA GLN A 50 4.53 -7.70 0.20
C GLN A 50 3.85 -7.50 1.55
N GLN A 51 4.35 -8.15 2.59
CA GLN A 51 3.81 -8.08 3.95
C GLN A 51 4.85 -7.53 4.91
N ILE A 52 4.41 -6.65 5.79
CA ILE A 52 5.19 -6.11 6.91
C ILE A 52 4.29 -6.03 8.13
N LYS A 53 4.85 -6.20 9.33
CA LYS A 53 4.05 -5.98 10.55
C LYS A 53 3.64 -4.53 10.61
N LEU A 54 2.39 -4.26 10.98
CA LEU A 54 1.89 -2.91 11.15
C LEU A 54 2.71 -2.14 12.19
N ALA A 55 3.22 -2.82 13.22
CA ALA A 55 4.09 -2.24 14.24
C ALA A 55 5.46 -1.78 13.72
N ASP A 56 5.92 -2.31 12.58
CA ASP A 56 7.20 -1.96 11.96
C ASP A 56 7.05 -0.77 10.98
N ILE A 57 5.82 -0.30 10.74
CA ILE A 57 5.53 0.85 9.90
C ILE A 57 5.67 2.14 10.72
N SER A 58 6.54 3.03 10.25
CA SER A 58 6.71 4.38 10.77
C SER A 58 6.52 5.43 9.68
N VAL A 59 6.30 6.69 10.09
CA VAL A 59 6.24 7.81 9.15
C VAL A 59 7.55 7.95 8.38
N ASP A 60 8.69 7.72 9.02
CA ASP A 60 10.01 7.78 8.37
C ASP A 60 10.18 6.69 7.30
N LEU A 61 9.68 5.48 7.56
CA LEU A 61 9.70 4.40 6.58
C LEU A 61 8.81 4.72 5.37
N LEU A 62 7.59 5.23 5.62
CA LEU A 62 6.70 5.67 4.54
C LEU A 62 7.32 6.80 3.71
N TYR A 63 7.96 7.77 4.37
CA TYR A 63 8.67 8.85 3.68
C TYR A 63 9.84 8.33 2.85
N THR A 64 10.60 7.37 3.38
CA THR A 64 11.68 6.70 2.65
C THR A 64 11.16 6.04 1.38
N TRP A 65 10.06 5.28 1.48
CA TRP A 65 9.40 4.69 0.30
C TRP A 65 8.96 5.73 -0.72
N ILE A 66 8.40 6.86 -0.29
CA ILE A 66 8.03 7.95 -1.19
C ILE A 66 9.27 8.48 -1.93
N VAL A 67 10.36 8.78 -1.23
CA VAL A 67 11.58 9.33 -1.83
C VAL A 67 12.22 8.33 -2.79
N GLU A 68 12.40 7.08 -2.37
CA GLU A 68 13.08 6.05 -3.16
C GLU A 68 12.24 5.57 -4.34
N TYR A 69 10.93 5.41 -4.15
CA TYR A 69 10.08 4.89 -5.21
C TYR A 69 9.63 5.96 -6.19
N PHE A 70 9.33 7.19 -5.73
CA PHE A 70 8.79 8.24 -6.61
C PHE A 70 9.85 9.11 -7.31
N SER A 71 11.12 8.97 -6.95
CA SER A 71 12.23 9.53 -7.73
C SER A 71 12.30 8.96 -9.14
#